data_AF-A0A7V5YNL5-F1
#
_entry.id   AF-A0A7V5YNL5-F1
#
_cell.length_a   1.000
_cell.length_b   1.000
_cell.length_c   1.000
_cell.angle_alpha   90.00
_cell.angle_beta   90.00
_cell.angle_gamma   90.00
#
_symmetry.space_group_name_H-M   'P 1'
#
loop_
_entity.id
_entity.type
_entity.pdbx_description
1 polymer ?
#
loop_
_entity_poly.entity_id
_entity_poly.type
_entity_poly.pdbx_seq_one_letter_code
_entity_poly.pdbx_strand_id
1 'polypeptide(L)'
;MTIVLGSESFPPNISGVAIAVDLLAEDLAKKGHQVCVFAPSPSGKPYREKRKGFEVIRLRSFRNPFRKGFRVALFPKREVLKEVAKISPDIIHLHDPTSVCTALKKAALKLKIPLLITNHFSLDYVLS
;
A
#
# COMPACT_ATOMS: atom_id res chain seq x y z
N MET A 1 15.35 10.12 1.71
CA MET A 1 14.21 9.84 2.60
C MET A 1 13.74 8.42 2.40
N THR A 2 13.18 7.82 3.44
CA THR A 2 12.49 6.54 3.42
C THR A 2 10.99 6.78 3.38
N ILE A 3 10.32 6.36 2.31
CA ILE A 3 8.93 6.66 2.01
C ILE A 3 8.15 5.35 1.93
N VAL A 4 7.04 5.26 2.67
CA VAL A 4 6.12 4.13 2.58
C VAL A 4 4.86 4.55 1.85
N LEU A 5 4.50 3.80 0.81
CA LEU A 5 3.24 3.96 0.08
C LEU A 5 2.28 2.82 0.44
N GLY A 6 1.01 3.14 0.66
CA GLY A 6 -0.04 2.17 0.93
C GLY A 6 -1.09 2.16 -0.18
N SER A 7 -1.37 0.99 -0.77
CA SER A 7 -2.48 0.84 -1.70
C SER A 7 -3.03 -0.59 -1.72
N GLU A 8 -4.36 -0.73 -1.74
CA GLU A 8 -5.01 -2.02 -1.98
C GLU A 8 -4.94 -2.43 -3.46
N SER A 9 -4.96 -1.45 -4.35
CA SER A 9 -4.91 -1.66 -5.79
C SER A 9 -3.51 -1.37 -6.30
N PHE A 10 -2.71 -2.42 -6.43
CA PHE A 10 -1.36 -2.36 -6.96
C PHE A 10 -1.17 -3.46 -8.02
N PRO A 11 -0.26 -3.33 -9.01
CA PRO A 11 -0.01 -4.38 -9.98
C PRO A 11 0.12 -5.77 -9.32
N PRO A 12 -0.33 -6.87 -9.93
CA PRO A 12 -0.86 -7.00 -11.28
C PRO A 12 -2.31 -6.50 -11.46
N ASN A 13 -2.95 -5.94 -10.42
CA ASN A 13 -4.26 -5.33 -10.59
C ASN A 13 -4.16 -4.14 -11.55
N ILE A 14 -5.08 -4.06 -12.51
CA ILE A 14 -5.14 -2.99 -13.51
C ILE A 14 -6.19 -1.97 -13.05
N SER A 15 -5.74 -0.78 -12.69
CA SER A 15 -6.58 0.38 -12.37
C SER A 15 -5.77 1.68 -12.44
N GLY A 16 -6.45 2.83 -12.47
CA GLY A 16 -5.78 4.13 -12.40
C GLY A 16 -4.95 4.30 -11.13
N VAL A 17 -5.46 3.83 -9.98
CA VAL A 17 -4.73 3.84 -8.70
C VAL A 17 -3.45 3.00 -8.78
N ALA A 18 -3.54 1.79 -9.33
CA ALA A 18 -2.39 0.90 -9.46
C ALA A 18 -1.27 1.52 -10.31
N ILE A 19 -1.65 2.18 -11.41
CA ILE A 19 -0.70 2.87 -12.30
C ILE A 19 -0.11 4.09 -11.59
N ALA A 20 -0.93 4.93 -10.96
CA ALA A 20 -0.48 6.14 -10.27
C ALA A 20 0.52 5.82 -9.15
N VAL A 21 0.25 4.79 -8.34
CA VAL A 21 1.14 4.38 -7.24
C VAL A 21 2.43 3.76 -7.79
N ASP A 22 2.36 2.95 -8.85
CA ASP A 22 3.56 2.34 -9.47
C ASP A 22 4.50 3.40 -10.06
N LEU A 23 3.94 4.38 -10.79
CA LEU A 23 4.71 5.49 -11.36
C LEU A 23 5.29 6.39 -10.27
N LEU A 24 4.50 6.74 -9.26
CA LEU A 24 4.99 7.55 -8.13
C LEU A 24 6.14 6.85 -7.39
N ALA A 25 6.01 5.54 -7.13
CA ALA A 25 7.05 4.76 -6.47
C ALA A 25 8.35 4.73 -7.30
N GLU A 26 8.21 4.51 -8.61
CA GLU A 26 9.33 4.50 -9.55
C GLU A 26 10.05 5.86 -9.61
N ASP A 27 9.29 6.96 -9.73
CA ASP A 27 9.86 8.30 -9.84
C ASP A 27 10.53 8.76 -8.54
N LEU A 28 9.95 8.41 -7.38
CA LEU A 28 10.58 8.64 -6.08
C LEU A 28 11.88 7.84 -5.94
N ALA A 29 11.89 6.56 -6.36
CA ALA A 29 13.10 5.74 -6.34
C ALA A 29 14.19 6.31 -7.25
N LYS A 30 13.84 6.75 -8.47
CA LYS A 30 14.78 7.40 -9.42
C LYS A 30 15.39 8.68 -8.85
N LYS A 31 14.68 9.39 -7.97
CA LYS A 31 15.18 10.58 -7.25
C LYS A 31 16.06 10.23 -6.03
N GLY A 32 16.36 8.96 -5.79
CA GLY A 32 17.23 8.50 -4.71
C GLY A 32 16.53 8.28 -3.36
N HIS A 33 15.20 8.27 -3.33
CA HIS A 33 14.45 7.90 -2.13
C HIS A 33 14.40 6.37 -1.95
N GLN A 34 14.43 5.91 -0.70
CA GLN A 34 14.13 4.51 -0.38
C GLN A 34 12.62 4.36 -0.31
N VAL A 35 12.04 3.61 -1.25
CA VAL A 35 10.58 3.48 -1.35
C VAL A 35 10.15 2.05 -1.05
N CYS A 36 9.11 1.93 -0.23
CA CYS A 36 8.47 0.65 0.07
C CYS A 36 6.95 0.76 -0.13
N VAL A 37 6.38 -0.12 -0.96
CA VAL A 37 4.94 -0.18 -1.21
C VAL A 37 4.32 -1.35 -0.43
N PHE A 38 3.28 -1.10 0.35
CA PHE A 38 2.47 -2.15 0.95
C PHE A 38 1.24 -2.40 0.06
N ALA A 39 1.05 -3.66 -0.34
CA ALA A 39 -0.06 -4.06 -1.18
C ALA A 39 -0.52 -5.50 -0.90
N PRO A 40 -1.75 -5.88 -1.25
CA PRO A 40 -2.20 -7.27 -1.16
C PRO A 40 -1.38 -8.18 -2.10
N SER A 41 -1.09 -9.38 -1.63
CA SER A 41 -0.51 -10.43 -2.46
C SER A 41 -1.47 -10.89 -3.55
N PRO A 42 -1.06 -11.01 -4.82
CA PRO A 42 -1.90 -11.62 -5.86
C PRO A 42 -2.08 -13.13 -5.66
N SER A 43 -1.11 -13.82 -5.04
CA SER A 43 -1.17 -15.27 -4.77
C SER A 43 -1.88 -15.61 -3.45
N GLY A 44 -2.12 -14.61 -2.61
CA GLY A 44 -2.68 -14.76 -1.25
C GLY A 44 -1.62 -15.00 -0.17
N LYS A 45 -0.46 -15.56 -0.53
CA LYS A 45 0.67 -15.76 0.39
C LYS A 45 1.50 -14.47 0.49
N PRO A 46 1.94 -14.05 1.69
CA PRO A 46 2.77 -12.86 1.82
C PRO A 46 4.18 -13.10 1.24
N TYR A 47 4.77 -12.07 0.64
CA TYR A 47 6.13 -12.11 0.10
C TYR A 47 6.70 -10.69 -0.07
N ARG A 48 7.97 -10.59 -0.46
CA ARG A 48 8.62 -9.33 -0.86
C ARG A 48 9.10 -9.43 -2.28
N GLU A 49 9.04 -8.34 -3.02
CA GLU A 49 9.62 -8.26 -4.35
C GLU A 49 10.28 -6.90 -4.56
N LYS A 50 11.32 -6.88 -5.40
CA LYS A 50 11.93 -5.64 -5.90
C LYS A 50 11.30 -5.31 -7.23
N ARG A 51 10.96 -4.04 -7.44
CA ARG A 51 10.32 -3.55 -8.66
C ARG A 51 10.85 -2.16 -8.95
N LYS A 52 11.38 -1.93 -10.17
CA LYS A 52 11.72 -0.59 -10.68
C LYS A 52 12.49 0.31 -9.68
N GLY A 53 13.41 -0.28 -8.92
CA GLY A 53 14.21 0.45 -7.92
C GLY A 53 13.62 0.58 -6.51
N PHE A 54 12.42 0.05 -6.24
CA PHE A 54 11.77 0.06 -4.93
C PHE A 54 11.37 -1.34 -4.44
N GLU A 55 11.01 -1.46 -3.15
CA GLU A 55 10.52 -2.70 -2.55
C GLU A 55 8.99 -2.72 -2.50
N VAL A 56 8.39 -3.89 -2.68
CA VAL A 56 6.96 -4.14 -2.44
C VAL A 56 6.82 -5.20 -1.38
N ILE A 57 6.18 -4.86 -0.26
CA ILE A 57 5.77 -5.79 0.79
C ILE A 57 4.35 -6.25 0.47
N ARG A 58 4.25 -7.50 0.04
CA ARG A 58 2.98 -8.17 -0.28
C ARG A 58 2.42 -8.81 0.96
N LEU A 59 1.28 -8.30 1.41
CA LEU A 59 0.57 -8.78 2.59
C LEU A 59 -0.27 -10.01 2.24
N ARG A 60 -0.51 -10.86 3.24
CA ARG A 60 -1.46 -11.96 3.10
C ARG A 60 -2.83 -11.42 2.70
N SER A 61 -3.46 -12.05 1.71
CA SER A 61 -4.69 -11.54 1.11
C SER A 61 -5.69 -12.64 0.77
N PHE A 62 -6.95 -12.24 0.66
CA PHE A 62 -8.09 -13.11 0.38
C PHE A 62 -8.84 -12.60 -0.85
N ARG A 63 -9.53 -13.49 -1.55
CA ARG A 63 -10.37 -13.11 -2.68
C ARG A 63 -11.48 -12.18 -2.16
N ASN A 64 -11.70 -11.07 -2.85
CA ASN A 64 -12.79 -10.16 -2.50
C ASN A 64 -14.13 -10.77 -2.96
N PRO A 65 -15.09 -11.05 -2.06
CA PRO A 65 -16.38 -11.62 -2.44
C PRO A 65 -17.23 -10.67 -3.30
N PHE A 66 -16.99 -9.36 -3.21
CA PHE A 66 -17.74 -8.32 -3.92
C PHE A 66 -17.07 -7.86 -5.23
N ARG A 67 -15.81 -8.27 -5.49
CA ARG A 67 -15.08 -7.85 -6.69
C ARG A 67 -14.22 -8.99 -7.23
N LYS A 68 -14.72 -9.67 -8.26
CA LYS A 68 -14.04 -10.79 -8.92
C LYS A 68 -12.67 -10.34 -9.45
N GLY A 69 -11.65 -11.16 -9.25
CA GLY A 69 -10.27 -10.85 -9.66
C GLY A 69 -9.51 -9.90 -8.72
N PHE A 70 -10.18 -9.31 -7.72
CA PHE A 70 -9.52 -8.47 -6.73
C PHE A 70 -9.25 -9.24 -5.44
N ARG A 71 -8.14 -8.90 -4.78
CA ARG A 71 -7.78 -9.45 -3.47
C ARG A 71 -7.62 -8.32 -2.47
N VAL A 72 -7.96 -8.61 -1.22
CA VAL A 72 -7.86 -7.65 -0.11
C VAL A 72 -7.04 -8.23 1.02
N ALA A 73 -6.21 -7.41 1.66
CA ALA A 73 -5.50 -7.77 2.87
C ALA A 73 -6.44 -7.60 4.07
N LEU A 74 -6.94 -8.68 4.64
CA LEU A 74 -7.85 -8.60 5.78
C LEU A 74 -7.08 -8.32 7.08
N PHE A 75 -7.21 -7.10 7.60
CA PHE A 75 -6.70 -6.66 8.91
C PHE A 75 -5.19 -6.92 9.15
N PRO A 76 -4.28 -6.46 8.29
CA PRO A 76 -2.84 -6.73 8.40
C PRO A 76 -2.14 -5.93 9.52
N LYS A 77 -2.86 -5.49 10.57
CA LYS A 77 -2.41 -4.50 11.57
C LYS A 77 -1.08 -4.88 12.25
N ARG A 78 -0.94 -6.13 12.71
CA ARG A 78 0.26 -6.58 13.46
C ARG A 78 1.49 -6.64 12.56
N GLU A 79 1.33 -7.20 11.37
CA GLU A 79 2.39 -7.33 10.37
C GLU A 79 2.84 -5.95 9.88
N VAL A 80 1.89 -5.10 9.49
CA VAL A 80 2.17 -3.73 9.05
C VAL A 80 2.87 -2.93 10.14
N LEU A 81 2.41 -2.97 11.38
CA LEU A 81 3.08 -2.25 12.47
C LEU A 81 4.53 -2.73 12.66
N LYS A 82 4.76 -4.04 12.63
CA LYS A 82 6.11 -4.62 12.76
C LYS A 82 7.02 -4.15 11.63
N GLU A 83 6.54 -4.16 10.40
CA GLU A 83 7.34 -3.76 9.24
C GLU A 83 7.58 -2.25 9.19
N VAL A 84 6.57 -1.43 9.48
CA VAL A 84 6.76 0.02 9.56
C VAL A 84 7.77 0.38 10.65
N ALA A 85 7.73 -0.28 11.81
CA ALA A 85 8.71 -0.05 12.87
C ALA A 85 10.15 -0.42 12.47
N LYS A 86 10.33 -1.44 11.61
CA LYS A 86 11.65 -1.80 11.06
C LYS A 86 12.13 -0.85 9.98
N ILE A 87 11.23 -0.44 9.08
CA ILE A 87 11.52 0.49 7.99
C ILE A 87 11.85 1.87 8.55
N SER A 88 11.16 2.28 9.62
CA SER A 88 11.25 3.60 10.24
C SER A 88 11.13 4.74 9.21
N PRO A 89 10.03 4.81 8.44
CA PRO A 89 9.92 5.77 7.35
C PRO A 89 9.76 7.20 7.84
N ASP A 90 10.25 8.15 7.03
CA ASP A 90 10.10 9.58 7.25
C ASP A 90 8.64 10.04 7.02
N ILE A 91 7.93 9.37 6.12
CA ILE A 91 6.52 9.65 5.78
C ILE A 91 5.81 8.40 5.28
N ILE A 92 4.51 8.31 5.57
CA ILE A 92 3.59 7.31 5.01
C ILE A 92 2.56 8.03 4.12
N HIS A 93 2.46 7.63 2.85
CA HIS A 93 1.48 8.16 1.90
C HIS A 93 0.44 7.09 1.55
N LEU A 94 -0.81 7.35 1.89
CA LEU A 94 -1.94 6.44 1.72
C LEU A 94 -2.72 6.78 0.45
N HIS A 95 -3.06 5.77 -0.33
CA HIS A 95 -3.94 5.89 -1.49
C HIS A 95 -5.23 5.12 -1.21
N ASP A 96 -6.31 5.88 -0.97
CA ASP A 96 -7.68 5.43 -0.65
C ASP A 96 -7.90 4.83 0.76
N PRO A 97 -9.13 4.90 1.30
CA PRO A 97 -9.47 4.39 2.63
C PRO A 97 -9.66 2.86 2.66
N THR A 98 -8.60 2.11 2.37
CA THR A 98 -8.62 0.64 2.28
C THR A 98 -8.14 -0.07 3.55
N SER A 99 -8.12 -1.41 3.56
CA SER A 99 -7.66 -2.19 4.72
C SER A 99 -6.16 -2.04 4.95
N VAL A 100 -5.37 -2.08 3.88
CA VAL A 100 -3.92 -1.77 3.92
C VAL A 100 -3.68 -0.38 4.48
N CYS A 101 -4.35 0.64 3.93
CA CYS A 101 -4.20 2.03 4.34
C CYS A 101 -4.65 2.26 5.79
N THR A 102 -5.71 1.58 6.24
CA THR A 102 -6.16 1.62 7.64
C THR A 102 -5.11 1.05 8.59
N ALA A 103 -4.45 -0.05 8.22
CA ALA A 103 -3.38 -0.62 9.03
C ALA A 103 -2.16 0.31 9.10
N LEU A 104 -1.76 0.91 7.96
CA LEU A 104 -0.68 1.88 7.89
C LEU A 104 -0.97 3.15 8.69
N LYS A 105 -2.18 3.71 8.58
CA LYS A 105 -2.64 4.85 9.39
C LYS A 105 -2.46 4.55 10.88
N LYS A 106 -2.92 3.37 11.34
CA LYS A 106 -2.78 2.95 12.74
C LYS A 106 -1.32 2.82 13.17
N ALA A 107 -0.44 2.34 12.28
CA ALA A 107 0.99 2.24 12.56
C ALA A 107 1.64 3.64 12.65
N ALA A 108 1.34 4.52 11.69
CA ALA A 108 1.84 5.88 11.65
C ALA A 108 1.46 6.68 12.90
N LEU A 109 0.19 6.64 13.32
CA LEU A 109 -0.27 7.30 14.54
C LEU A 109 0.44 6.77 15.79
N LYS A 110 0.62 5.44 15.89
CA LYS A 110 1.30 4.81 17.03
C LYS A 110 2.78 5.19 17.10
N LEU A 111 3.44 5.30 15.95
CA LEU A 111 4.87 5.58 15.83
C LEU A 111 5.18 7.07 15.60
N LYS A 112 4.15 7.94 15.61
CA LYS A 112 4.24 9.39 15.36
C LYS A 112 4.90 9.74 14.01
N ILE A 113 4.61 8.96 12.98
CA ILE A 113 5.11 9.18 11.62
C ILE A 113 4.11 10.09 10.85
N PRO A 114 4.59 11.13 10.14
CA PRO A 114 3.74 11.97 9.28
C PRO A 114 2.95 11.16 8.23
N LEU A 115 1.73 11.63 7.95
CA LEU A 115 0.80 11.00 7.02
C LEU A 115 0.37 11.96 5.90
N LEU A 116 0.39 11.46 4.67
CA LEU A 116 -0.26 12.08 3.51
C LEU A 116 -1.33 11.12 2.98
N ILE A 117 -2.46 11.65 2.52
CA ILE A 117 -3.55 10.83 1.95
C ILE A 117 -3.96 11.43 0.61
N THR A 118 -4.00 10.59 -0.42
CA THR A 118 -4.63 10.90 -1.71
C THR A 118 -5.85 10.01 -1.86
N ASN A 119 -7.01 10.63 -2.06
CA ASN A 119 -8.27 9.94 -2.33
C ASN A 119 -8.52 9.96 -3.84
N HIS A 120 -8.64 8.78 -4.46
CA HIS A 120 -8.79 8.63 -5.91
C HIS A 120 -10.24 8.45 -6.37
N PHE A 121 -11.15 8.11 -5.46
CA PHE A 121 -12.56 7.94 -5.78
C PHE A 121 -13.46 8.40 -4.62
N SER A 122 -14.66 8.88 -4.93
CA SER A 122 -15.69 9.11 -3.92
C SER A 122 -16.35 7.78 -3.52
N LEU A 123 -17.00 7.75 -2.36
CA LEU A 123 -17.78 6.58 -1.95
C LEU A 123 -18.96 6.34 -2.90
N ASP A 124 -19.53 7.42 -3.48
CA ASP A 124 -20.61 7.33 -4.47
C ASP A 124 -20.20 6.48 -5.68
N TYR A 125 -18.98 6.62 -6.17
CA TYR A 125 -18.46 5.81 -7.28
C TYR A 125 -18.38 4.30 -6.95
N VAL A 126 -18.22 3.95 -5.67
CA VAL A 126 -18.15 2.55 -5.24
C VAL A 126 -19.54 1.95 -5.00
N LEU A 127 -20.52 2.79 -4.67
CA LEU A 127 -21.88 2.38 -4.33
C LEU A 127 -22.87 2.48 -5.50
N SER A 128 -22.51 3.18 -6.58
CA SER A 128 -23.25 3.22 -7.86
C SER A 128 -23.06 1.94 -8.68
#